data_AF-A0AA36I2X4-F1
#
_entry.id   AF-A0AA36I2X4-F1
#
_cell.length_a   1.000
_cell.length_b   1.000
_cell.length_c   1.000
_cell.angle_alpha   90.00
_cell.angle_beta   90.00
_cell.angle_gamma   90.00
#
_symmetry.space_group_name_H-M   'P 1'
#
loop_
_entity.id
_entity.type
_entity.pdbx_description
1 polymer ?
#
loop_
_entity_poly.entity_id
_entity_poly.type
_entity_poly.pdbx_seq_one_letter_code
_entity_poly.pdbx_strand_id
1 'polypeptide(L)'
;MSQVQAPPGLEAVSCHHAVCSGAANAGGAGGTGAVLAEDLKAELIRQVTEACQQQVSLKTEEAVEALWKRGQKAITSMQQQHAASTEQLRSQLAACTESYRSLERETVVLRANLEAMMKHLTLLFGVPPHCSASFPSFDQVGLPEDEEPSPLPVYPTDEAVQAQPAQTSGTGSETVPSPTSLAEQTSSSPASSTTFTLTLRRADTVPAGLMVQGEDGLLVERVLPGGAVEAWNRQCPGDFREIRPGDRIISINGQEDPCAMHQEFLTKYLLKMTVRRDDTLRADAEEFVLQA
;
A
#
# COMPACT_ATOMS: atom_id res chain seq x y z
N MET A 1 1.97 0.58 8.49
CA MET A 1 3.14 0.89 9.35
C MET A 1 4.09 1.73 8.52
N SER A 2 4.04 3.05 8.70
CA SER A 2 4.81 4.00 7.87
C SER A 2 6.29 3.93 8.25
N GLN A 3 7.14 3.62 7.28
CA GLN A 3 8.59 3.57 7.41
C GLN A 3 9.08 4.98 7.78
N VAL A 4 9.56 5.13 9.01
CA VAL A 4 10.15 6.38 9.49
C VAL A 4 11.53 6.48 8.86
N GLN A 5 11.63 7.27 7.78
CA GLN A 5 12.89 7.57 7.13
C GLN A 5 13.74 8.45 8.06
N ALA A 6 14.91 7.96 8.45
CA ALA A 6 15.83 8.70 9.30
C ALA A 6 16.24 10.02 8.61
N PRO A 7 16.27 11.14 9.35
CA PRO A 7 16.64 12.43 8.78
C PRO A 7 18.10 12.42 8.28
N PRO A 8 18.38 12.98 7.09
CA PRO A 8 19.73 13.06 6.55
C PRO A 8 20.59 13.99 7.44
N GLY A 9 21.74 13.50 7.94
CA GLY A 9 22.71 14.35 8.64
C GLY A 9 23.54 13.74 9.78
N LEU A 10 23.43 12.45 10.10
CA LEU A 10 24.11 11.85 11.26
C LEU A 10 25.29 10.90 10.94
N GLU A 11 25.71 10.77 9.68
CA GLU A 11 26.70 9.72 9.29
C GLU A 11 28.18 10.15 9.35
N ALA A 12 28.52 11.32 9.89
CA ALA A 12 29.89 11.85 9.82
C ALA A 12 30.46 12.32 11.16
N VAL A 13 30.53 11.44 12.17
CA VAL A 13 31.41 11.65 13.33
C VAL A 13 32.10 10.34 13.71
N SER A 14 32.97 9.86 12.83
CA SER A 14 33.95 8.82 13.16
C SER A 14 35.19 9.49 13.76
N CYS A 15 35.21 9.64 15.08
CA CYS A 15 36.34 10.18 15.81
C CYS A 15 37.46 9.13 15.89
N HIS A 16 38.46 9.25 15.02
CA HIS A 16 39.73 8.54 15.16
C HIS A 16 40.47 9.04 16.41
N HIS A 17 40.36 8.28 17.51
CA HIS A 17 41.21 8.44 18.69
C HIS A 17 42.62 7.93 18.36
N ALA A 18 43.49 8.82 17.88
CA ALA A 18 44.92 8.55 17.75
C ALA A 18 45.58 8.68 19.13
N VAL A 19 45.96 7.53 19.69
CA VAL A 19 46.74 7.42 20.93
C VAL A 19 48.19 7.78 20.63
N CYS A 20 48.64 8.97 21.05
CA CYS A 20 50.06 9.33 21.07
C CYS A 20 50.70 8.89 22.40
N SER A 21 51.41 7.77 22.38
CA SER A 21 52.33 7.35 23.44
C SER A 21 53.62 8.17 23.39
N GLY A 22 53.95 8.82 24.50
CA GLY A 22 55.15 9.64 24.67
C GLY A 22 56.41 8.82 24.95
N ALA A 23 57.53 9.31 24.40
CA ALA A 23 58.88 8.92 24.78
C ALA A 23 59.49 10.03 25.66
N ALA A 24 60.10 9.60 26.76
CA ALA A 24 60.80 10.43 27.72
C ALA A 24 62.08 11.03 27.12
N ASN A 25 62.41 12.27 27.47
CA ASN A 25 63.82 12.60 27.66
C ASN A 25 64.03 13.68 28.73
N ALA A 26 65.10 13.46 29.48
CA ALA A 26 65.48 14.14 30.70
C ALA A 26 66.37 15.36 30.45
N GLY A 27 66.36 16.27 31.43
CA GLY A 27 67.49 17.16 31.72
C GLY A 27 67.33 18.60 31.27
N GLY A 28 67.25 19.53 32.22
CA GLY A 28 67.34 20.95 31.94
C GLY A 28 66.95 21.83 33.11
N ALA A 29 67.86 21.96 34.08
CA ALA A 29 67.73 22.91 35.17
C ALA A 29 67.73 24.35 34.62
N GLY A 30 66.57 25.02 34.69
CA GLY A 30 66.38 26.42 34.29
C GLY A 30 64.91 26.76 34.04
N GLY A 31 64.01 26.47 34.98
CA GLY A 31 62.58 26.26 34.69
C GLY A 31 61.56 27.25 35.23
N THR A 32 61.91 28.45 35.70
CA THR A 32 60.90 29.38 36.27
C THR A 32 59.98 30.01 35.20
N GLY A 33 60.47 30.17 33.95
CA GLY A 33 59.64 30.64 32.83
C GLY A 33 58.68 29.58 32.28
N ALA A 34 58.98 28.30 32.47
CA ALA A 34 58.18 27.19 31.95
C ALA A 34 56.88 26.99 32.75
N VAL A 35 56.89 27.28 34.05
CA VAL A 35 55.70 27.12 34.92
C VAL A 35 54.59 28.10 34.53
N LEU A 36 54.94 29.38 34.29
CA LEU A 36 53.95 30.38 33.86
C LEU A 36 53.36 30.08 32.48
N ALA A 37 54.13 29.47 31.58
CA ALA A 37 53.65 29.07 30.26
C ALA A 37 52.65 27.91 30.33
N GLU A 38 52.86 26.94 31.23
CA GLU A 38 51.92 25.84 31.44
C GLU A 38 50.62 26.32 32.11
N ASP A 39 50.69 27.26 33.06
CA ASP A 39 49.49 27.84 33.68
C ASP A 39 48.62 28.59 32.67
N LEU A 40 49.25 29.38 31.78
CA LEU A 40 48.53 30.09 30.70
C LEU A 40 47.88 29.13 29.70
N LYS A 41 48.57 28.04 29.37
CA LYS A 41 48.04 26.99 28.48
C LYS A 41 46.87 26.27 29.11
N ALA A 42 46.97 25.89 30.39
CA ALA A 42 45.88 25.25 31.13
C ALA A 42 44.64 26.15 31.18
N GLU A 43 44.85 27.45 31.46
CA GLU A 43 43.76 28.43 31.46
C GLU A 43 43.13 28.61 30.07
N LEU A 44 43.94 28.66 29.00
CA LEU A 44 43.43 28.72 27.64
C LEU A 44 42.62 27.46 27.27
N ILE A 45 43.11 26.27 27.63
CA ILE A 45 42.41 25.00 27.41
C ILE A 45 41.06 25.03 28.14
N ARG A 46 41.04 25.51 29.38
CA ARG A 46 39.81 25.65 30.17
C ARG A 46 38.80 26.57 29.49
N GLN A 47 39.24 27.75 29.03
CA GLN A 47 38.39 28.72 28.33
C GLN A 47 37.85 28.17 27.01
N VAL A 48 38.70 27.52 26.20
CA VAL A 48 38.26 26.91 24.93
C VAL A 48 37.26 25.79 25.20
N THR A 49 37.50 24.96 26.21
CA THR A 49 36.58 23.87 26.59
C THR A 49 35.23 24.43 27.03
N GLU A 50 35.22 25.45 27.88
CA GLU A 50 34.00 26.13 28.34
C GLU A 50 33.24 26.77 27.17
N ALA A 51 33.94 27.48 26.28
CA ALA A 51 33.34 28.09 25.09
C ALA A 51 32.75 27.04 24.14
N CYS A 52 33.46 25.93 23.89
CA CYS A 52 32.95 24.83 23.08
C CYS A 52 31.72 24.19 23.72
N GLN A 53 31.72 23.98 25.05
CA GLN A 53 30.56 23.41 25.75
C GLN A 53 29.33 24.31 25.64
N GLN A 54 29.49 25.62 25.84
CA GLN A 54 28.40 26.59 25.69
C GLN A 54 27.85 26.60 24.26
N GLN A 55 28.74 26.59 23.26
CA GLN A 55 28.34 26.56 21.85
C GLN A 55 27.57 25.28 21.50
N VAL A 56 28.03 24.13 21.96
CA VAL A 56 27.35 22.84 21.73
C VAL A 56 25.99 22.84 22.42
N SER A 57 25.89 23.34 23.66
CA SER A 57 24.61 23.43 24.38
C SER A 57 23.60 24.28 23.63
N LEU A 58 24.00 25.49 23.22
CA LEU A 58 23.15 26.40 22.46
C LEU A 58 22.69 25.78 21.13
N LYS A 59 23.61 25.15 20.39
CA LYS A 59 23.26 24.47 19.13
C LYS A 59 22.31 23.29 19.34
N THR A 60 22.46 22.58 20.44
CA THR A 60 21.58 21.46 20.80
C THR A 60 20.18 21.98 21.13
N GLU A 61 20.07 23.06 21.90
CA GLU A 61 18.78 23.70 22.21
C GLU A 61 18.07 24.20 20.93
N GLU A 62 18.80 24.90 20.04
CA GLU A 62 18.27 25.34 18.74
C GLU A 62 17.75 24.16 17.90
N ALA A 63 18.50 23.05 17.84
CA ALA A 63 18.13 21.86 17.08
C ALA A 63 16.90 21.16 17.68
N VAL A 64 16.84 21.04 19.01
CA VAL A 64 15.69 20.46 19.71
C VAL A 64 14.43 21.29 19.49
N GLU A 65 14.52 22.62 19.58
CA GLU A 65 13.38 23.50 19.35
C GLU A 65 12.89 23.44 17.89
N ALA A 66 13.82 23.40 16.92
CA ALA A 66 13.49 23.25 15.51
C ALA A 66 12.78 21.91 15.22
N LEU A 67 13.28 20.81 15.81
CA LEU A 67 12.67 19.50 15.67
C LEU A 67 11.27 19.47 16.31
N TRP A 68 11.13 20.05 17.51
CA TRP A 68 9.84 20.15 18.19
C TRP A 68 8.81 20.92 17.35
N LYS A 69 9.18 22.10 16.83
CA LYS A 69 8.32 22.89 15.95
C LYS A 69 7.90 22.12 14.69
N ARG A 70 8.84 21.36 14.09
CA ARG A 70 8.55 20.52 12.92
C ARG A 70 7.57 19.39 13.28
N GLY A 71 7.78 18.73 14.40
CA GLY A 71 6.89 17.68 14.91
C GLY A 71 5.48 18.22 15.20
N GLN A 72 5.39 19.36 15.88
CA GLN A 72 4.11 20.03 16.17
C GLN A 72 3.37 20.39 14.88
N LYS A 73 4.06 20.97 13.89
CA LYS A 73 3.46 21.28 12.58
C LYS A 73 2.95 20.02 11.87
N ALA A 74 3.71 18.93 11.90
CA ALA A 74 3.31 17.67 11.28
C ALA A 74 2.06 17.07 11.94
N ILE A 75 2.01 17.06 13.28
CA ILE A 75 0.84 16.56 14.04
C ILE A 75 -0.40 17.40 13.72
N THR A 76 -0.29 18.73 13.75
CA THR A 76 -1.42 19.61 13.40
C THR A 76 -1.89 19.39 11.97
N SER A 77 -0.97 19.24 11.02
CA SER A 77 -1.32 18.95 9.61
C SER A 77 -2.05 17.61 9.47
N MET A 78 -1.59 16.57 10.16
CA MET A 78 -2.21 15.26 10.15
C MET A 78 -3.61 15.30 10.78
N GLN A 79 -3.78 15.99 11.90
CA GLN A 79 -5.09 16.19 12.54
C GLN A 79 -6.07 16.92 11.62
N GLN A 80 -5.61 17.97 10.92
CA GLN A 80 -6.41 18.67 9.92
C GLN A 80 -6.84 17.75 8.77
N GLN A 81 -5.95 16.88 8.29
CA GLN A 81 -6.27 15.92 7.24
C GLN A 81 -7.32 14.89 7.70
N HIS A 82 -7.19 14.36 8.92
CA HIS A 82 -8.20 13.46 9.49
C HIS A 82 -9.55 14.15 9.67
N ALA A 83 -9.56 15.40 10.15
CA ALA A 83 -10.79 16.18 10.28
C ALA A 83 -11.48 16.39 8.92
N ALA A 84 -10.71 16.77 7.88
CA ALA A 84 -11.24 16.97 6.53
C ALA A 84 -11.81 15.66 5.93
N SER A 85 -11.10 14.54 6.08
CA SER A 85 -11.57 13.24 5.60
C SER A 85 -12.86 12.79 6.31
N THR A 86 -12.94 13.02 7.63
CA THR A 86 -14.14 12.71 8.41
C THR A 86 -15.33 13.54 7.96
N GLU A 87 -15.12 14.83 7.68
CA GLU A 87 -16.18 15.72 7.19
C GLU A 87 -16.67 15.31 5.80
N GLN A 88 -15.76 14.89 4.92
CA GLN A 88 -16.12 14.37 3.60
C GLN A 88 -17.02 13.12 3.71
N LEU A 89 -16.66 12.16 4.57
CA LEU A 89 -17.47 10.95 4.78
C LEU A 89 -18.84 11.28 5.37
N ARG A 90 -18.91 12.22 6.33
CA ARG A 90 -20.18 12.70 6.88
C ARG A 90 -21.07 13.32 5.81
N SER A 91 -20.50 14.14 4.94
CA SER A 91 -21.23 14.75 3.81
C SER A 91 -21.79 13.69 2.85
N GLN A 92 -21.00 12.65 2.53
CA GLN A 92 -21.47 11.53 1.69
C GLN A 92 -22.61 10.75 2.34
N LEU A 93 -22.52 10.46 3.64
CA LEU A 93 -23.60 9.79 4.38
C LEU A 93 -24.87 10.63 4.43
N ALA A 94 -24.74 11.95 4.61
CA ALA A 94 -25.87 12.87 4.58
C ALA A 94 -26.56 12.88 3.21
N ALA A 95 -25.79 12.98 2.12
CA ALA A 95 -26.32 12.93 0.75
C ALA A 95 -27.02 11.60 0.43
N CYS A 96 -26.44 10.48 0.86
CA CYS A 96 -27.05 9.15 0.71
C CYS A 96 -28.39 9.06 1.46
N THR A 97 -28.44 9.56 2.69
CA THR A 97 -29.65 9.58 3.52
C THR A 97 -30.75 10.43 2.88
N GLU A 98 -30.40 11.58 2.30
CA GLU A 98 -31.36 12.44 1.59
C GLU A 98 -31.89 11.78 0.32
N SER A 99 -31.02 11.14 -0.46
CA SER A 99 -31.42 10.39 -1.65
C SER A 99 -32.39 9.25 -1.30
N TYR A 100 -32.11 8.49 -0.25
CA TYR A 100 -32.99 7.42 0.23
C TYR A 100 -34.38 7.96 0.63
N ARG A 101 -34.44 9.07 1.38
CA ARG A 101 -35.71 9.74 1.70
C ARG A 101 -36.44 10.28 0.48
N SER A 102 -35.74 10.67 -0.58
CA SER A 102 -36.37 11.04 -1.85
C SER A 102 -37.05 9.83 -2.50
N LEU A 103 -36.33 8.70 -2.56
CA LEU A 103 -36.84 7.48 -3.14
C LEU A 103 -38.05 6.93 -2.36
N GLU A 104 -38.06 7.02 -1.03
CA GLU A 104 -39.21 6.66 -0.21
C GLU A 104 -40.44 7.52 -0.55
N ARG A 105 -40.27 8.84 -0.68
CA ARG A 105 -41.34 9.75 -1.09
C ARG A 105 -41.89 9.40 -2.46
N GLU A 106 -41.01 9.15 -3.44
CA GLU A 106 -41.42 8.73 -4.78
C GLU A 106 -42.16 7.39 -4.76
N THR A 107 -41.70 6.44 -3.96
CA THR A 107 -42.35 5.13 -3.79
C THR A 107 -43.77 5.29 -3.23
N VAL A 108 -43.95 6.14 -2.21
CA VAL A 108 -45.28 6.45 -1.66
C VAL A 108 -46.18 7.08 -2.71
N VAL A 109 -45.67 8.06 -3.48
CA VAL A 109 -46.44 8.73 -4.55
C VAL A 109 -46.84 7.74 -5.65
N LEU A 110 -45.92 6.89 -6.11
CA LEU A 110 -46.18 5.88 -7.14
C LEU A 110 -47.24 4.88 -6.68
N ARG A 111 -47.17 4.41 -5.42
CA ARG A 111 -48.20 3.52 -4.84
C ARG A 111 -49.56 4.20 -4.80
N ALA A 112 -49.64 5.45 -4.36
CA ALA A 112 -50.89 6.22 -4.34
C ALA A 112 -51.47 6.40 -5.76
N ASN A 113 -50.62 6.70 -6.75
CA ASN A 113 -51.04 6.84 -8.15
C ASN A 113 -51.57 5.53 -8.73
N LEU A 114 -50.89 4.40 -8.45
CA LEU A 114 -51.33 3.08 -8.87
C LEU A 114 -52.68 2.72 -8.24
N GLU A 115 -52.85 2.97 -6.95
CA GLU A 115 -54.12 2.76 -6.25
C GLU A 115 -55.25 3.62 -6.87
N ALA A 116 -54.99 4.88 -7.19
CA ALA A 116 -55.95 5.76 -7.84
C ALA A 116 -56.35 5.24 -9.23
N MET A 117 -55.39 4.79 -10.05
CA MET A 117 -55.68 4.18 -11.35
C MET A 117 -56.51 2.90 -11.20
N MET A 118 -56.19 2.04 -10.23
CA MET A 118 -56.97 0.83 -9.95
C MET A 118 -58.40 1.14 -9.54
N LYS A 119 -58.62 2.16 -8.70
CA LYS A 119 -59.97 2.63 -8.33
C LYS A 119 -60.74 3.10 -9.56
N HIS A 120 -60.11 3.86 -10.45
CA HIS A 120 -60.75 4.33 -11.68
C HIS A 120 -61.14 3.18 -12.63
N LEU A 121 -60.23 2.21 -12.83
CA LEU A 121 -60.53 1.02 -13.63
C LEU A 121 -61.65 0.18 -13.02
N THR A 122 -61.67 0.02 -11.70
CA THR A 122 -62.73 -0.71 -10.98
C THR A 122 -64.10 -0.04 -11.15
N LEU A 123 -64.15 1.30 -11.16
CA LEU A 123 -65.37 2.06 -11.41
C LEU A 123 -65.87 1.91 -12.86
N LEU A 124 -64.98 1.81 -13.84
CA LEU A 124 -65.34 1.70 -15.26
C LEU A 124 -65.72 0.27 -15.69
N PHE A 125 -65.01 -0.74 -15.19
CA PHE A 125 -65.14 -2.12 -15.65
C PHE A 125 -65.81 -3.06 -14.64
N GLY A 126 -66.19 -2.55 -13.46
CA GLY A 126 -66.64 -3.38 -12.36
C GLY A 126 -65.47 -4.12 -11.70
N VAL A 127 -65.76 -4.85 -10.61
CA VAL A 127 -64.74 -5.65 -9.92
C VAL A 127 -64.26 -6.76 -10.87
N PRO A 128 -62.95 -6.89 -11.13
CA PRO A 128 -62.43 -7.94 -12.00
C PRO A 128 -62.92 -9.31 -11.52
N PRO A 129 -63.55 -10.13 -12.39
CA PRO A 129 -64.22 -11.38 -11.99
C PRO A 129 -63.27 -12.50 -11.48
N HIS A 130 -61.96 -12.21 -11.39
CA HIS A 130 -60.90 -13.12 -10.93
C HIS A 130 -60.37 -12.78 -9.52
N CYS A 131 -60.78 -11.66 -8.92
CA CYS A 131 -60.34 -11.28 -7.57
C CYS A 131 -61.19 -11.89 -6.44
N SER A 132 -62.18 -12.72 -6.78
CA SER A 132 -62.99 -13.48 -5.80
C SER A 132 -62.37 -14.81 -5.40
N ALA A 133 -61.17 -15.14 -5.88
CA ALA A 133 -60.36 -16.19 -5.30
C ALA A 133 -60.05 -15.77 -3.86
N SER A 134 -60.80 -16.34 -2.92
CA SER A 134 -60.48 -16.41 -1.50
C SER A 134 -58.99 -16.72 -1.39
N PHE A 135 -58.18 -15.69 -1.18
CA PHE A 135 -56.86 -15.90 -0.61
C PHE A 135 -57.14 -16.65 0.69
N PRO A 136 -56.52 -17.82 0.93
CA PRO A 136 -56.65 -18.48 2.21
C PRO A 136 -56.26 -17.44 3.24
N SER A 137 -57.21 -17.10 4.13
CA SER A 137 -56.98 -16.28 5.29
C SER A 137 -55.68 -16.76 5.92
N PHE A 138 -54.63 -15.95 5.84
CA PHE A 138 -53.40 -16.15 6.60
C PHE A 138 -53.67 -15.70 8.05
N ASP A 139 -54.78 -16.16 8.62
CA ASP A 139 -55.24 -15.92 9.99
C ASP A 139 -54.66 -16.97 10.95
N GLN A 140 -53.66 -17.75 10.54
CA GLN A 140 -53.15 -18.83 11.38
C GLN A 140 -51.67 -19.15 11.19
N VAL A 141 -50.84 -18.11 11.11
CA VAL A 141 -49.51 -18.20 11.71
C VAL A 141 -49.51 -17.16 12.80
N GLY A 142 -49.66 -17.63 14.04
CA GLY A 142 -49.71 -16.79 15.22
C GLY A 142 -48.53 -15.83 15.21
N LEU A 143 -48.84 -14.56 14.97
CA LEU A 143 -47.99 -13.47 15.42
C LEU A 143 -47.94 -13.61 16.96
N PRO A 144 -46.76 -13.76 17.58
CA PRO A 144 -46.62 -13.38 18.97
C PRO A 144 -46.94 -11.88 19.07
N GLU A 145 -48.15 -11.58 19.55
CA GLU A 145 -48.50 -10.27 20.09
C GLU A 145 -47.59 -9.96 21.29
N ASP A 146 -47.13 -8.71 21.36
CA ASP A 146 -46.39 -8.10 22.46
C ASP A 146 -44.98 -8.66 22.75
N GLU A 147 -44.06 -8.49 21.79
CA GLU A 147 -42.74 -7.97 22.20
C GLU A 147 -42.70 -6.46 21.93
N GLU A 148 -42.80 -5.71 23.03
CA GLU A 148 -42.22 -4.37 23.19
C GLU A 148 -40.91 -4.29 22.38
N PRO A 149 -40.67 -3.22 21.59
CA PRO A 149 -39.45 -3.12 20.80
C PRO A 149 -38.24 -3.06 21.74
N SER A 150 -37.70 -4.22 22.08
CA SER A 150 -36.42 -4.39 22.74
C SER A 150 -35.44 -3.48 21.99
N PRO A 151 -34.73 -2.57 22.69
CA PRO A 151 -33.79 -1.67 22.05
C PRO A 151 -32.83 -2.54 21.26
N LEU A 152 -32.86 -2.37 19.93
CA LEU A 152 -32.01 -3.11 19.01
C LEU A 152 -30.60 -3.14 19.58
N PRO A 153 -29.95 -4.31 19.69
CA PRO A 153 -28.55 -4.35 20.07
C PRO A 153 -27.82 -3.40 19.13
N VAL A 154 -27.16 -2.41 19.71
CA VAL A 154 -26.19 -1.58 19.03
C VAL A 154 -25.11 -2.53 18.56
N TYR A 155 -25.27 -3.09 17.36
CA TYR A 155 -24.21 -3.81 16.69
C TYR A 155 -23.10 -2.79 16.49
N PRO A 156 -21.89 -3.01 17.02
CA PRO A 156 -20.75 -2.21 16.65
C PRO A 156 -20.62 -2.30 15.14
N THR A 157 -20.72 -1.15 14.49
CA THR A 157 -20.43 -0.97 13.08
C THR A 157 -18.97 -1.32 12.84
N ASP A 158 -18.68 -2.58 12.54
CA ASP A 158 -17.47 -2.97 11.85
C ASP A 158 -17.76 -4.16 10.92
N GLU A 159 -17.15 -4.06 9.74
CA GLU A 159 -17.10 -5.03 8.63
C GLU A 159 -18.33 -5.15 7.70
N ALA A 160 -18.22 -4.39 6.61
CA ALA A 160 -18.94 -4.55 5.36
C ALA A 160 -18.64 -5.91 4.69
N VAL A 161 -19.64 -6.80 4.68
CA VAL A 161 -19.70 -7.93 3.73
C VAL A 161 -20.53 -7.49 2.53
N GLN A 162 -19.85 -7.25 1.40
CA GLN A 162 -20.47 -6.87 0.14
C GLN A 162 -20.66 -8.12 -0.73
N ALA A 163 -21.92 -8.49 -0.96
CA ALA A 163 -22.32 -9.49 -1.94
C ALA A 163 -22.15 -8.96 -3.38
N GLN A 164 -21.68 -9.82 -4.30
CA GLN A 164 -21.65 -9.54 -5.75
C GLN A 164 -22.53 -10.51 -6.55
N PRO A 165 -23.09 -10.06 -7.70
CA PRO A 165 -23.88 -10.88 -8.60
C PRO A 165 -23.03 -11.63 -9.64
N ALA A 166 -23.52 -12.80 -10.04
CA ALA A 166 -22.92 -13.66 -11.07
C ALA A 166 -23.10 -13.10 -12.49
N GLN A 167 -22.06 -13.16 -13.33
CA GLN A 167 -22.17 -13.01 -14.79
C GLN A 167 -21.24 -13.97 -15.55
N THR A 168 -21.90 -14.91 -16.23
CA THR A 168 -21.74 -15.42 -17.60
C THR A 168 -20.35 -15.61 -18.23
N SER A 169 -20.14 -16.88 -18.62
CA SER A 169 -19.13 -17.47 -19.50
C SER A 169 -18.98 -16.80 -20.87
N GLY A 170 -17.73 -16.67 -21.32
CA GLY A 170 -17.37 -16.31 -22.70
C GLY A 170 -16.25 -17.21 -23.21
N THR A 171 -16.63 -18.21 -23.99
CA THR A 171 -15.78 -19.14 -24.75
C THR A 171 -15.20 -18.43 -25.97
N GLY A 172 -13.89 -18.49 -26.21
CA GLY A 172 -13.24 -17.79 -27.32
C GLY A 172 -11.89 -18.37 -27.74
N SER A 173 -11.97 -19.40 -28.58
CA SER A 173 -11.09 -19.82 -29.68
C SER A 173 -9.56 -19.73 -29.56
N GLU A 174 -8.95 -20.92 -29.56
CA GLU A 174 -7.60 -21.24 -30.05
C GLU A 174 -7.33 -20.69 -31.45
N THR A 175 -6.11 -20.19 -31.67
CA THR A 175 -5.48 -20.15 -33.00
C THR A 175 -4.00 -20.50 -32.85
N VAL A 176 -3.65 -21.69 -33.34
CA VAL A 176 -2.29 -22.23 -33.42
C VAL A 176 -1.67 -21.87 -34.78
N PRO A 177 -0.38 -21.47 -34.82
CA PRO A 177 0.43 -21.76 -36.00
C PRO A 177 1.68 -22.61 -35.69
N SER A 178 1.88 -23.59 -36.58
CA SER A 178 2.93 -24.61 -36.64
C SER A 178 4.36 -24.08 -36.91
N PRO A 179 5.40 -24.92 -36.67
CA PRO A 179 6.80 -24.52 -36.63
C PRO A 179 7.54 -24.75 -37.95
N THR A 180 8.50 -23.87 -38.29
CA THR A 180 9.45 -24.12 -39.38
C THR A 180 10.85 -23.57 -39.05
N SER A 181 11.81 -24.49 -39.23
CA SER A 181 13.24 -24.32 -39.57
C SER A 181 14.29 -24.07 -38.49
N LEU A 182 15.06 -25.15 -38.25
CA LEU A 182 16.46 -25.17 -37.83
C LEU A 182 17.36 -24.46 -38.85
N ALA A 183 18.25 -23.62 -38.34
CA ALA A 183 19.58 -23.39 -38.90
C ALA A 183 20.55 -23.07 -37.75
N GLU A 184 21.47 -24.00 -37.50
CA GLU A 184 22.59 -23.89 -36.56
C GLU A 184 23.57 -22.80 -36.97
N GLN A 185 23.79 -21.83 -36.08
CA GLN A 185 24.99 -20.98 -36.09
C GLN A 185 25.57 -20.95 -34.67
N THR A 186 26.63 -21.71 -34.48
CA THR A 186 27.56 -21.63 -33.35
C THR A 186 28.31 -20.30 -33.40
N SER A 187 27.76 -19.29 -32.72
CA SER A 187 28.49 -18.11 -32.27
C SER A 187 28.37 -18.03 -30.75
N SER A 188 29.44 -17.63 -30.07
CA SER A 188 29.54 -17.50 -28.62
C SER A 188 28.37 -16.70 -28.06
N SER A 189 27.36 -17.43 -27.57
CA SER A 189 26.01 -16.94 -27.43
C SER A 189 25.92 -15.96 -26.25
N PRO A 190 25.59 -14.67 -26.48
CA PRO A 190 25.26 -13.78 -25.37
C PRO A 190 24.06 -14.40 -24.64
N ALA A 191 24.09 -14.39 -23.30
CA ALA A 191 23.04 -14.96 -22.47
C ALA A 191 21.65 -14.57 -22.99
N SER A 192 20.88 -15.55 -23.45
CA SER A 192 19.51 -15.34 -23.89
C SER A 192 18.71 -14.88 -22.66
N SER A 193 18.14 -13.68 -22.72
CA SER A 193 17.12 -13.29 -21.75
C SER A 193 15.76 -13.54 -22.38
N THR A 194 14.85 -14.16 -21.63
CA THR A 194 13.48 -14.39 -22.08
C THR A 194 12.61 -13.23 -21.59
N THR A 195 11.88 -12.58 -22.51
CA THR A 195 10.95 -11.49 -22.16
C THR A 195 9.52 -11.91 -22.45
N PHE A 196 8.60 -11.67 -21.53
CA PHE A 196 7.18 -11.95 -21.71
C PHE A 196 6.30 -10.84 -21.12
N THR A 197 5.08 -10.72 -21.65
CA THR A 197 4.08 -9.75 -21.19
C THR A 197 2.87 -10.47 -20.61
N LEU A 198 2.37 -9.98 -19.48
CA LEU A 198 1.13 -10.44 -18.86
C LEU A 198 0.24 -9.27 -18.45
N THR A 199 -1.04 -9.54 -18.27
CA THR A 199 -2.02 -8.57 -17.78
C THR A 199 -2.64 -9.10 -16.48
N LEU A 200 -2.38 -8.41 -15.38
CA LEU A 200 -2.86 -8.75 -14.05
C LEU A 200 -4.02 -7.83 -13.65
N ARG A 201 -5.12 -8.41 -13.17
CA ARG A 201 -6.25 -7.66 -12.58
C ARG A 201 -6.21 -7.81 -11.06
N ARG A 202 -6.06 -6.69 -10.36
CA ARG A 202 -6.06 -6.58 -8.91
C ARG A 202 -7.47 -6.24 -8.42
N ALA A 203 -7.92 -6.87 -7.34
CA ALA A 203 -9.16 -6.50 -6.66
C ALA A 203 -8.92 -5.30 -5.72
N ASP A 204 -9.97 -4.56 -5.38
CA ASP A 204 -9.87 -3.26 -4.68
C ASP A 204 -9.22 -3.35 -3.28
N THR A 205 -9.20 -4.53 -2.68
CA THR A 205 -8.64 -4.79 -1.34
C THR A 205 -7.45 -5.74 -1.34
N VAL A 206 -7.06 -6.27 -2.51
CA VAL A 206 -6.00 -7.28 -2.60
C VAL A 206 -4.71 -6.58 -3.00
N PRO A 207 -3.62 -6.67 -2.21
CA PRO A 207 -2.34 -6.10 -2.61
C PRO A 207 -1.81 -6.83 -3.84
N ALA A 208 -0.93 -6.18 -4.62
CA ALA A 208 -0.34 -6.83 -5.78
C ALA A 208 0.49 -8.07 -5.40
N GLY A 209 1.08 -8.08 -4.19
CA GLY A 209 1.79 -9.23 -3.65
C GLY A 209 3.22 -9.38 -4.16
N LEU A 210 3.88 -8.28 -4.52
CA LEU A 210 5.29 -8.28 -4.91
C LEU A 210 6.10 -7.36 -3.99
N MET A 211 7.28 -7.83 -3.62
CA MET A 211 8.34 -7.01 -3.06
C MET A 211 9.38 -6.81 -4.16
N VAL A 212 9.60 -5.55 -4.54
CA VAL A 212 10.46 -5.19 -5.66
C VAL A 212 11.48 -4.13 -5.26
N GLN A 213 12.67 -4.17 -5.86
CA GLN A 213 13.75 -3.20 -5.65
C GLN A 213 14.51 -2.93 -6.96
N GLY A 214 15.21 -1.80 -7.06
CA GLY A 214 16.14 -1.54 -8.17
C GLY A 214 15.92 -0.20 -8.89
N GLU A 215 17.01 0.31 -9.48
CA GLU A 215 17.02 1.55 -10.27
C GLU A 215 16.94 1.29 -11.78
N ASP A 216 17.39 0.14 -12.27
CA ASP A 216 17.29 -0.27 -13.68
C ASP A 216 16.12 -1.23 -13.88
N GLY A 217 14.92 -0.80 -13.47
CA GLY A 217 13.71 -1.62 -13.43
C GLY A 217 13.49 -2.31 -12.07
N LEU A 218 12.34 -2.97 -11.93
CA LEU A 218 11.89 -3.51 -10.66
C LEU A 218 12.25 -5.00 -10.57
N LEU A 219 13.32 -5.32 -9.84
CA LEU A 219 13.73 -6.68 -9.54
C LEU A 219 12.78 -7.30 -8.51
N VAL A 220 12.19 -8.44 -8.83
CA VAL A 220 11.33 -9.19 -7.93
C VAL A 220 12.19 -9.88 -6.88
N GLU A 221 12.15 -9.39 -5.66
CA GLU A 221 12.84 -10.01 -4.53
C GLU A 221 12.01 -11.16 -3.96
N ARG A 222 10.70 -10.93 -3.81
CA ARG A 222 9.78 -11.91 -3.22
C ARG A 222 8.36 -11.77 -3.76
N VAL A 223 7.69 -12.92 -3.91
CA VAL A 223 6.24 -12.99 -4.10
C VAL A 223 5.59 -13.21 -2.73
N LEU A 224 4.69 -12.31 -2.33
CA LEU A 224 4.01 -12.35 -1.03
C LEU A 224 2.71 -13.18 -1.13
N PRO A 225 2.40 -14.01 -0.12
CA PRO A 225 1.18 -14.80 -0.10
C PRO A 225 -0.06 -13.91 0.02
N GLY A 226 -1.19 -14.39 -0.54
CA GLY A 226 -2.47 -13.67 -0.53
C GLY A 226 -2.56 -12.47 -1.48
N GLY A 227 -1.55 -12.27 -2.33
CA GLY A 227 -1.53 -11.20 -3.32
C GLY A 227 -2.04 -11.61 -4.70
N ALA A 228 -2.28 -10.60 -5.54
CA ALA A 228 -2.73 -10.81 -6.93
C ALA A 228 -1.74 -11.66 -7.75
N VAL A 229 -0.42 -11.46 -7.57
CA VAL A 229 0.61 -12.23 -8.30
C VAL A 229 0.67 -13.69 -7.85
N GLU A 230 0.53 -13.98 -6.56
CA GLU A 230 0.44 -15.38 -6.09
C GLU A 230 -0.79 -16.06 -6.72
N ALA A 231 -1.93 -15.37 -6.75
CA ALA A 231 -3.15 -15.87 -7.38
C ALA A 231 -2.98 -16.10 -8.90
N TRP A 232 -2.20 -15.27 -9.59
CA TRP A 232 -1.81 -15.47 -10.99
C TRP A 232 -0.92 -16.71 -11.15
N ASN A 233 0.16 -16.83 -10.37
CA ASN A 233 1.07 -17.97 -10.45
C ASN A 233 0.36 -19.30 -10.20
N ARG A 234 -0.63 -19.35 -9.29
CA ARG A 234 -1.48 -20.53 -9.05
C ARG A 234 -2.28 -20.97 -10.28
N GLN A 235 -2.62 -20.06 -11.19
CA GLN A 235 -3.38 -20.39 -12.40
C GLN A 235 -2.50 -21.00 -13.50
N CYS A 236 -1.19 -20.76 -13.45
CA CYS A 236 -0.23 -21.18 -14.46
C CYS A 236 1.03 -21.83 -13.83
N PRO A 237 0.90 -22.90 -13.02
CA PRO A 237 2.03 -23.52 -12.36
C PRO A 237 3.01 -24.11 -13.38
N GLY A 238 4.28 -23.74 -13.31
CA GLY A 238 5.32 -24.24 -14.21
C GLY A 238 5.31 -23.62 -15.62
N ASP A 239 4.43 -22.66 -15.89
CA ASP A 239 4.44 -21.89 -17.14
C ASP A 239 5.65 -20.94 -17.15
N PHE A 240 6.17 -20.65 -18.35
CA PHE A 240 7.22 -19.63 -18.53
C PHE A 240 6.75 -18.24 -18.07
N ARG A 241 5.42 -18.02 -18.00
CA ARG A 241 4.76 -16.77 -17.55
C ARG A 241 4.59 -16.63 -16.04
N GLU A 242 4.98 -17.63 -15.25
CA GLU A 242 4.99 -17.52 -13.79
C GLU A 242 5.97 -16.42 -13.36
N ILE A 243 5.61 -15.54 -12.42
CA ILE A 243 6.53 -14.52 -11.89
C ILE A 243 7.30 -15.10 -10.71
N ARG A 244 8.63 -15.01 -10.73
CA ARG A 244 9.52 -15.62 -9.72
C ARG A 244 10.49 -14.58 -9.13
N PRO A 245 11.02 -14.83 -7.91
CA PRO A 245 12.18 -14.09 -7.42
C PRO A 245 13.33 -14.11 -8.43
N GLY A 246 13.96 -12.97 -8.65
CA GLY A 246 15.01 -12.76 -9.66
C GLY A 246 14.51 -12.25 -11.01
N ASP A 247 13.20 -12.33 -11.29
CA ASP A 247 12.63 -11.72 -12.50
C ASP A 247 12.73 -10.20 -12.44
N ARG A 248 12.96 -9.55 -13.58
CA ARG A 248 13.03 -8.09 -13.69
C ARG A 248 11.83 -7.54 -14.44
N ILE A 249 11.02 -6.72 -13.78
CA ILE A 249 9.92 -6.01 -14.43
C ILE A 249 10.51 -4.76 -15.08
N ILE A 250 10.46 -4.73 -16.41
CA ILE A 250 11.04 -3.65 -17.22
C ILE A 250 10.00 -2.64 -17.70
N SER A 251 8.71 -2.99 -17.67
CA SER A 251 7.64 -2.03 -17.96
C SER A 251 6.32 -2.38 -17.27
N ILE A 252 5.59 -1.35 -16.82
CA ILE A 252 4.23 -1.47 -16.27
C ILE A 252 3.34 -0.43 -16.95
N ASN A 253 2.29 -0.88 -17.63
CA ASN A 253 1.36 -0.03 -18.39
C ASN A 253 2.07 0.90 -19.40
N GLY A 254 3.21 0.47 -19.94
CA GLY A 254 4.03 1.24 -20.87
C GLY A 254 4.99 2.24 -20.21
N GLN A 255 5.02 2.32 -18.87
CA GLN A 255 6.05 3.06 -18.14
C GLN A 255 7.29 2.21 -18.02
N GLU A 256 8.47 2.78 -18.29
CA GLU A 256 9.79 2.13 -18.17
C GLU A 256 10.64 2.76 -17.05
N ASP A 257 10.29 3.96 -16.61
CA ASP A 257 10.93 4.62 -15.47
C ASP A 257 10.52 3.94 -14.14
N PRO A 258 11.46 3.56 -13.27
CA PRO A 258 11.16 2.83 -12.03
C PRO A 258 10.20 3.57 -11.09
N CYS A 259 10.33 4.89 -10.98
CA CYS A 259 9.47 5.69 -10.12
C CYS A 259 8.03 5.71 -10.67
N ALA A 260 7.87 5.92 -11.97
CA ALA A 260 6.59 5.84 -12.66
C ALA A 260 5.98 4.42 -12.60
N MET A 261 6.80 3.38 -12.76
CA MET A 261 6.36 1.98 -12.64
C MET A 261 5.83 1.68 -11.23
N HIS A 262 6.54 2.12 -10.18
CA HIS A 262 6.07 1.99 -8.80
C HIS A 262 4.73 2.70 -8.58
N GLN A 263 4.58 3.91 -9.11
CA GLN A 263 3.35 4.68 -8.99
C GLN A 263 2.17 3.99 -9.70
N GLU A 264 2.38 3.48 -10.92
CA GLU A 264 1.36 2.70 -11.65
C GLU A 264 0.98 1.42 -10.88
N PHE A 265 1.98 0.73 -10.33
CA PHE A 265 1.77 -0.48 -9.53
C PHE A 265 0.92 -0.23 -8.29
N LEU A 266 1.02 0.95 -7.67
CA LEU A 266 0.20 1.33 -6.52
C LEU A 266 -1.20 1.82 -6.92
N THR A 267 -1.31 2.60 -7.99
CA THR A 267 -2.53 3.35 -8.31
C THR A 267 -3.51 2.61 -9.21
N LYS A 268 -3.06 1.69 -10.06
CA LYS A 268 -3.94 0.99 -11.02
C LYS A 268 -4.33 -0.40 -10.54
N TYR A 269 -5.53 -0.82 -10.96
CA TYR A 269 -6.05 -2.17 -10.74
C TYR A 269 -5.84 -3.11 -11.93
N LEU A 270 -5.57 -2.58 -13.13
CA LEU A 270 -5.21 -3.37 -14.29
C LEU A 270 -3.77 -3.04 -14.67
N LEU A 271 -2.90 -4.04 -14.59
CA LEU A 271 -1.47 -3.91 -14.77
C LEU A 271 -1.02 -4.76 -15.95
N LYS A 272 -0.61 -4.14 -17.05
CA LYS A 272 0.09 -4.81 -18.16
C LYS A 272 1.59 -4.73 -17.88
N MET A 273 2.18 -5.85 -17.49
CA MET A 273 3.58 -5.93 -17.08
C MET A 273 4.41 -6.64 -18.15
N THR A 274 5.59 -6.11 -18.44
CA THR A 274 6.60 -6.79 -19.25
C THR A 274 7.75 -7.20 -18.34
N VAL A 275 8.01 -8.50 -18.29
CA VAL A 275 8.96 -9.14 -17.40
C VAL A 275 10.10 -9.73 -18.24
N ARG A 276 11.33 -9.46 -17.83
CA ARG A 276 12.54 -10.05 -18.36
C ARG A 276 13.10 -11.04 -17.35
N ARG A 277 13.38 -12.26 -17.81
CA ARG A 277 14.05 -13.32 -17.06
C ARG A 277 15.43 -13.51 -17.65
N ASP A 278 16.44 -13.30 -16.81
CA ASP A 278 17.83 -13.52 -17.17
C ASP A 278 18.18 -15.00 -16.88
N ASP A 279 18.52 -15.78 -17.91
CA ASP A 279 18.76 -17.22 -17.79
C ASP A 279 20.04 -17.56 -16.99
N THR A 280 20.85 -16.56 -16.66
CA THR A 280 22.15 -16.70 -15.99
C THR A 280 22.06 -17.02 -14.50
N LEU A 281 20.99 -16.63 -13.81
CA LEU A 281 20.89 -16.77 -12.34
C LEU A 281 20.45 -18.17 -11.88
N ARG A 282 20.14 -19.07 -12.81
CA ARG A 282 19.62 -20.40 -12.47
C ARG A 282 20.71 -21.42 -12.17
N ALA A 283 21.95 -21.17 -12.59
CA ALA A 283 23.05 -22.13 -12.43
C ALA A 283 23.54 -22.24 -10.97
N ASP A 284 23.45 -21.16 -10.18
CA ASP A 284 24.08 -21.12 -8.85
C ASP A 284 23.11 -21.44 -7.70
N ALA A 285 21.80 -21.41 -7.94
CA ALA A 285 20.79 -21.55 -6.88
C ALA A 285 20.44 -23.01 -6.51
N GLU A 286 20.74 -24.00 -7.36
CA GLU A 286 20.50 -25.41 -7.02
C GLU A 286 21.57 -26.02 -6.11
N GLU A 287 22.71 -25.34 -5.88
CA GLU A 287 23.77 -25.88 -5.03
C GLU A 287 23.51 -25.67 -3.51
N PHE A 288 22.60 -24.77 -3.12
CA PHE A 288 22.41 -24.39 -1.71
C PHE A 288 21.26 -25.10 -0.96
N VAL A 289 20.54 -26.04 -1.59
CA VAL A 289 19.31 -26.65 -1.02
C VAL A 289 19.49 -28.10 -0.51
N LEU A 290 20.72 -28.64 -0.48
CA LEU A 290 20.97 -30.03 -0.01
C LEU A 290 21.63 -30.16 1.38
N GLN A 291 21.40 -29.22 2.31
CA GLN A 291 21.77 -29.39 3.72
C GLN A 291 20.67 -28.90 4.68
N ALA A 292 19.60 -29.67 4.81
CA ALA A 292 18.70 -29.61 5.97
C ALA A 292 18.08 -31.01 6.21
#